data_AF-W2KG35-F1
#
_entry.id   AF-W2KG35-F1
#
_cell.length_a   1.000
_cell.length_b   1.000
_cell.length_c   1.000
_cell.angle_alpha   90.00
_cell.angle_beta   90.00
_cell.angle_gamma   90.00
#
_symmetry.space_group_name_H-M   'P 1'
#
loop_
_entity.id
_entity.type
_entity.pdbx_description
1 polymer ?
#
loop_
_entity_poly.entity_id
_entity_poly.type
_entity_poly.pdbx_seq_one_letter_code
_entity_poly.pdbx_strand_id
1 'polypeptide(L)'
;MEEFLLHHCVTSDVAKSANNEEPQASASIWQTSGRAECVLVQENRQVHGASRVILSAMAKLILQSAKTKSVLLLTLESPQVAQRVKTSVKLTHVDYSADATNFQSSTSSKSQLLAKMTQDIESVEAKVELKGATSARPLVIVLDSLNALVQQTSLQQVLLFLRRIRGHAVVGSVIARLNAGAESLGTAQTLAAQATALVHVETRSSLRSYPLLAKERRRDIPKEMHGFVLLVRQKKNGRSTESIEYFQVQSDKVQFVAAGDVDGHGISVDSASNAKDVPKPAAPSGRKSEFKQKSQSEAKASSTSHPIEFESSDQPPLPVRQNEVSFNLSISAAEQRAKSQVQLPYMHQGSSGFSSNDVGNKNDNAAPGAGNTLFFIDEDDPDWDDDDLDDDLDI
;
A
#
# COMPACT_ATOMS: atom_id res chain seq x y z
N MET A 1 8.46 3.15 -8.72
CA MET A 1 7.28 2.65 -9.44
C MET A 1 7.66 2.00 -10.77
N GLU A 2 8.49 2.66 -11.60
CA GLU A 2 8.86 2.14 -12.92
C GLU A 2 9.50 0.76 -12.85
N GLU A 3 10.51 0.59 -11.99
CA GLU A 3 11.17 -0.70 -11.75
C GLU A 3 10.17 -1.77 -11.30
N PHE A 4 9.26 -1.41 -10.41
CA PHE A 4 8.20 -2.31 -9.95
C PHE A 4 7.31 -2.77 -11.12
N LEU A 5 6.85 -1.87 -11.97
CA LEU A 5 5.95 -2.20 -13.08
C LEU A 5 6.64 -2.99 -14.19
N LEU A 6 7.90 -2.68 -14.48
CA LEU A 6 8.67 -3.36 -15.52
C LEU A 6 9.11 -4.76 -15.10
N HIS A 7 9.49 -4.94 -13.83
CA HIS A 7 10.17 -6.17 -13.37
C HIS A 7 9.43 -6.98 -12.32
N HIS A 8 8.57 -6.38 -11.50
CA HIS A 8 7.97 -7.04 -10.33
C HIS A 8 6.45 -7.20 -10.40
N CYS A 9 5.77 -6.41 -11.22
CA CYS A 9 4.32 -6.46 -11.40
C CYS A 9 3.88 -7.80 -12.02
N VAL A 10 4.74 -8.42 -12.83
CA VAL A 10 4.58 -9.79 -13.29
C VAL A 10 5.80 -10.58 -12.84
N THR A 11 5.59 -11.64 -12.05
CA THR A 11 6.70 -12.48 -11.57
C THR A 11 7.27 -13.29 -12.73
N SER A 12 8.60 -13.47 -12.74
CA SER A 12 9.30 -14.29 -13.73
C SER A 12 9.34 -15.76 -13.30
N ASP A 13 8.37 -16.23 -12.52
CA ASP A 13 8.30 -17.64 -12.15
C ASP A 13 8.20 -18.42 -13.46
N VAL A 14 9.30 -19.09 -13.83
CA VAL A 14 9.39 -19.90 -15.04
C VAL A 14 8.38 -21.02 -14.84
N ALA A 15 7.51 -21.23 -15.82
CA ALA A 15 6.62 -22.38 -15.82
C ALA A 15 7.51 -23.63 -15.72
N LYS A 16 7.59 -24.24 -14.53
CA LYS A 16 8.21 -25.56 -14.39
C LYS A 16 7.45 -26.45 -15.37
N SER A 17 8.15 -27.00 -16.35
CA SER A 17 7.56 -27.95 -17.30
C SER A 17 6.82 -29.04 -16.53
N ALA A 18 5.63 -29.40 -17.00
CA ALA A 18 4.67 -30.29 -16.37
C ALA A 18 5.14 -31.77 -16.19
N ASN A 19 6.44 -32.03 -16.08
CA ASN A 19 7.00 -33.38 -16.04
C ASN A 19 7.47 -33.82 -14.64
N ASN A 20 7.33 -33.00 -13.60
CA ASN A 20 7.59 -33.42 -12.23
C ASN A 20 6.26 -33.48 -11.46
N GLU A 21 5.58 -34.61 -11.61
CA GLU A 21 4.49 -35.02 -10.73
C GLU A 21 5.07 -35.37 -9.36
N GLU A 22 5.12 -34.37 -8.47
CA GLU A 22 4.96 -34.64 -7.04
C GLU A 22 3.64 -34.01 -6.60
N PRO A 23 2.81 -34.71 -5.80
CA PRO A 23 1.55 -34.18 -5.32
C PRO A 23 1.83 -32.97 -4.43
N GLN A 24 1.64 -31.77 -4.96
CA GLN A 24 1.78 -30.54 -4.19
C GLN A 24 0.84 -30.61 -2.99
N ALA A 25 1.43 -30.67 -1.79
CA ALA A 25 0.76 -30.38 -0.55
C ALA A 25 -0.02 -29.07 -0.72
N SER A 26 -1.27 -29.08 -0.27
CA SER A 26 -2.23 -27.98 -0.32
C SER A 26 -1.54 -26.65 0.04
N ALA A 27 -1.31 -25.81 -0.98
CA ALA A 27 -0.72 -24.49 -0.79
C ALA A 27 -1.57 -23.73 0.23
N SER A 28 -0.93 -23.30 1.32
CA SER A 28 -1.60 -22.58 2.40
C SER A 28 -2.33 -21.37 1.83
N ILE A 29 -3.55 -21.09 2.32
CA ILE A 29 -4.31 -19.89 1.99
C ILE A 29 -3.52 -18.60 2.31
N TRP A 30 -2.45 -18.70 3.10
CA TRP A 30 -1.56 -17.60 3.48
C TRP A 30 -0.25 -17.54 2.67
N GLN A 31 0.04 -18.53 1.81
CA GLN A 31 1.18 -18.46 0.90
C GLN A 31 0.90 -17.46 -0.24
N THR A 32 1.70 -16.39 -0.28
CA THR A 32 1.71 -15.40 -1.36
C THR A 32 2.56 -15.86 -2.56
N SER A 33 3.29 -16.96 -2.43
CA SER A 33 3.96 -17.64 -3.53
C SER A 33 2.93 -18.27 -4.47
N GLY A 34 2.68 -17.61 -5.61
CA GLY A 34 1.79 -18.10 -6.65
C GLY A 34 0.49 -17.31 -6.83
N ARG A 35 0.24 -16.28 -6.01
CA ARG A 35 -0.91 -15.37 -6.22
C ARG A 35 -0.52 -14.19 -7.11
N ALA A 36 -1.44 -13.80 -7.99
CA ALA A 36 -1.32 -12.56 -8.75
C ALA A 36 -1.19 -11.36 -7.80
N GLU A 37 -0.31 -10.43 -8.16
CA GLU A 37 -0.16 -9.14 -7.49
C GLU A 37 -1.47 -8.35 -7.62
N CYS A 38 -1.85 -7.63 -6.57
CA CYS A 38 -3.03 -6.78 -6.52
C CYS A 38 -2.56 -5.35 -6.26
N VAL A 39 -2.55 -4.52 -7.30
CA VAL A 39 -2.06 -3.15 -7.25
C VAL A 39 -3.24 -2.21 -7.17
N LEU A 40 -3.35 -1.45 -6.08
CA LEU A 40 -4.40 -0.45 -5.91
C LEU A 40 -3.84 0.95 -6.14
N VAL A 41 -4.32 1.64 -7.18
CA VAL A 41 -4.01 3.04 -7.45
C VAL A 41 -5.04 3.91 -6.74
N GLN A 42 -4.64 4.46 -5.61
CA GLN A 42 -5.53 5.21 -4.73
C GLN A 42 -5.29 6.71 -4.86
N GLU A 43 -6.36 7.46 -5.10
CA GLU A 43 -6.37 8.90 -4.91
C GLU A 43 -7.21 9.31 -3.70
N ASN A 44 -6.74 10.33 -2.99
CA ASN A 44 -7.43 10.95 -1.87
C ASN A 44 -8.25 12.16 -2.34
N ARG A 45 -8.86 12.88 -1.38
CA ARG A 45 -9.65 14.08 -1.67
C ARG A 45 -8.80 15.13 -2.41
N GLN A 46 -9.42 15.86 -3.33
CA GLN A 46 -8.78 16.98 -4.06
C GLN A 46 -7.59 16.57 -4.96
N VAL A 47 -7.45 15.30 -5.32
CA VAL A 47 -6.49 14.83 -6.35
C VAL A 47 -7.02 15.06 -7.78
N HIS A 48 -8.33 15.31 -7.92
CA HIS A 48 -9.01 15.70 -9.18
C HIS A 48 -8.76 14.76 -10.37
N GLY A 49 -8.64 13.46 -10.12
CA GLY A 49 -8.46 12.47 -11.18
C GLY A 49 -7.02 12.33 -11.67
N ALA A 50 -6.02 12.87 -10.95
CA ALA A 50 -4.62 12.61 -11.28
C ALA A 50 -4.29 11.11 -11.28
N SER A 51 -4.99 10.28 -10.49
CA SER A 51 -4.83 8.81 -10.57
C SER A 51 -5.18 8.23 -11.94
N ARG A 52 -6.07 8.86 -12.74
CA ARG A 52 -6.34 8.42 -14.13
C ARG A 52 -5.12 8.64 -15.02
N VAL A 53 -4.43 9.77 -14.82
CA VAL A 53 -3.17 10.09 -15.52
C VAL A 53 -2.11 9.08 -15.12
N ILE A 54 -1.92 8.84 -13.82
CA ILE A 54 -0.95 7.86 -13.31
C ILE A 54 -1.28 6.46 -13.81
N LEU A 55 -2.53 6.00 -13.74
CA LEU A 55 -2.94 4.70 -14.25
C LEU A 55 -2.62 4.54 -15.74
N SER A 56 -2.87 5.57 -16.56
CA SER A 56 -2.50 5.54 -17.98
C SER A 56 -0.99 5.43 -18.21
N ALA A 57 -0.18 6.09 -17.37
CA ALA A 57 1.28 5.97 -17.42
C ALA A 57 1.74 4.58 -16.97
N MET A 58 1.14 4.02 -15.93
CA MET A 58 1.41 2.66 -15.46
C MET A 58 1.09 1.63 -16.57
N ALA A 59 -0.06 1.77 -17.24
CA ALA A 59 -0.43 0.92 -18.37
C ALA A 59 0.58 1.00 -19.52
N LYS A 60 1.09 2.21 -19.85
CA LYS A 60 2.17 2.39 -20.84
C LYS A 60 3.44 1.63 -20.43
N LEU A 61 3.86 1.72 -19.17
CA LEU A 61 5.04 1.00 -18.65
C LEU A 61 4.86 -0.53 -18.69
N ILE A 62 3.68 -1.02 -18.34
CA ILE A 62 3.38 -2.46 -18.37
C ILE A 62 3.43 -3.02 -19.80
N LEU A 63 2.91 -2.28 -20.79
CA LEU A 63 2.98 -2.69 -22.19
C LEU A 63 4.42 -2.80 -22.71
N GLN A 64 5.34 -2.00 -22.15
CA GLN A 64 6.77 -2.06 -22.44
C GLN A 64 7.48 -3.24 -21.76
N SER A 65 6.92 -3.81 -20.68
CA SER A 65 7.53 -4.95 -20.00
C SER A 65 7.66 -6.15 -20.94
N ALA A 66 8.83 -6.78 -20.90
CA ALA A 66 9.08 -8.05 -21.59
C ALA A 66 8.30 -9.22 -20.96
N LYS A 67 7.97 -9.12 -19.67
CA LYS A 67 7.23 -10.16 -18.92
C LYS A 67 5.74 -10.18 -19.25
N THR A 68 5.20 -9.06 -19.73
CA THR A 68 3.79 -8.92 -20.08
C THR A 68 3.57 -9.22 -21.56
N LYS A 69 2.72 -10.20 -21.85
CA LYS A 69 2.30 -10.54 -23.23
C LYS A 69 0.94 -9.97 -23.57
N SER A 70 0.03 -9.91 -22.60
CA SER A 70 -1.33 -9.40 -22.80
C SER A 70 -1.72 -8.47 -21.65
N VAL A 71 -2.41 -7.40 -21.98
CA VAL A 71 -3.00 -6.43 -21.05
C VAL A 71 -4.48 -6.31 -21.39
N LEU A 72 -5.34 -6.60 -20.43
CA LEU A 72 -6.78 -6.39 -20.53
C LEU A 72 -7.16 -5.12 -19.77
N LEU A 73 -7.55 -4.08 -20.47
CA LEU A 73 -8.07 -2.84 -19.88
C LEU A 73 -9.60 -2.88 -19.90
N LEU A 74 -10.21 -2.83 -18.72
CA LEU A 74 -11.65 -2.74 -18.52
C LEU A 74 -11.99 -1.31 -18.08
N THR A 75 -12.78 -0.61 -18.88
CA THR A 75 -13.23 0.76 -18.59
C THR A 75 -14.66 0.75 -18.08
N LEU A 76 -14.90 1.37 -16.93
CA LEU A 76 -16.18 1.40 -16.24
C LEU A 76 -16.70 2.84 -16.05
N GLU A 77 -15.80 3.83 -16.02
CA GLU A 77 -16.17 5.21 -15.72
C GLU A 77 -15.95 6.14 -16.92
N SER A 78 -14.78 6.08 -17.57
CA SER A 78 -14.48 6.96 -18.70
C SER A 78 -13.39 6.41 -19.62
N PRO A 79 -13.57 6.49 -20.96
CA PRO A 79 -12.58 5.99 -21.92
C PRO A 79 -11.27 6.80 -21.96
N GLN A 80 -11.12 7.85 -21.13
CA GLN A 80 -9.92 8.69 -21.07
C GLN A 80 -8.64 7.90 -20.82
N VAL A 81 -8.68 6.85 -20.00
CA VAL A 81 -7.49 6.02 -19.72
C VAL A 81 -7.09 5.27 -21.00
N ALA A 82 -8.06 4.67 -21.68
CA ALA A 82 -7.82 3.92 -22.92
C ALA A 82 -7.30 4.83 -24.05
N GLN A 83 -7.87 6.02 -24.22
CA GLN A 83 -7.45 7.00 -25.24
C GLN A 83 -5.99 7.45 -25.08
N ARG A 84 -5.49 7.50 -23.85
CA ARG A 84 -4.10 7.88 -23.56
C ARG A 84 -3.12 6.74 -23.76
N VAL A 85 -3.57 5.49 -23.72
CA VAL A 85 -2.72 4.33 -23.95
C VAL A 85 -2.66 4.06 -25.46
N LYS A 86 -1.46 4.11 -26.05
CA LYS A 86 -1.30 3.82 -27.47
C LYS A 86 -1.79 2.41 -27.79
N THR A 87 -2.53 2.27 -28.88
CA THR A 87 -2.96 0.96 -29.40
C THR A 87 -1.73 0.07 -29.60
N SER A 88 -1.73 -1.08 -28.93
CA SER A 88 -0.68 -2.08 -28.98
C SER A 88 -1.31 -3.44 -29.23
N VAL A 89 -0.62 -4.32 -29.93
CA VAL A 89 -1.06 -5.71 -30.16
C VAL A 89 -1.26 -6.45 -28.83
N LYS A 90 -0.51 -6.06 -27.79
CA LYS A 90 -0.65 -6.62 -26.44
C LYS A 90 -1.90 -6.14 -25.70
N LEU A 91 -2.55 -5.05 -26.13
CA LEU A 91 -3.64 -4.42 -25.41
C LEU A 91 -5.00 -4.85 -25.96
N THR A 92 -5.81 -5.47 -25.11
CA THR A 92 -7.23 -5.67 -25.34
C THR A 92 -7.99 -4.68 -24.48
N HIS A 93 -8.86 -3.87 -25.08
CA HIS A 93 -9.70 -2.90 -24.38
C HIS A 93 -11.16 -3.30 -24.47
N VAL A 94 -11.86 -3.30 -23.33
CA VAL A 94 -13.30 -3.50 -23.24
C VAL A 94 -13.89 -2.31 -22.50
N ASP A 95 -14.85 -1.64 -23.13
CA ASP A 95 -15.49 -0.45 -22.58
C ASP A 95 -16.90 -0.78 -22.10
N TYR A 96 -17.09 -0.75 -20.78
CA TYR A 96 -18.38 -0.88 -20.11
C TYR A 96 -18.96 0.48 -19.67
N SER A 97 -18.23 1.59 -19.86
CA SER A 97 -18.70 2.91 -19.43
C SER A 97 -19.93 3.36 -20.21
N ALA A 98 -20.04 2.96 -21.49
CA ALA A 98 -21.21 3.20 -22.32
C ALA A 98 -22.42 2.34 -21.93
N ASP A 99 -22.18 1.14 -21.38
CA ASP A 99 -23.21 0.15 -21.02
C ASP A 99 -23.64 0.22 -19.55
N ALA A 100 -23.13 1.20 -18.79
CA ALA A 100 -23.35 1.30 -17.34
C ALA A 100 -24.84 1.33 -16.96
N THR A 101 -25.70 1.90 -17.80
CA THR A 101 -27.17 1.93 -17.60
C THR A 101 -27.82 0.56 -17.77
N ASN A 102 -27.26 -0.29 -18.63
CA ASN A 102 -27.80 -1.62 -18.94
C ASN A 102 -27.63 -2.58 -17.75
N PHE A 103 -26.60 -2.36 -16.92
CA PHE A 103 -26.31 -3.19 -15.76
C PHE A 103 -27.08 -2.79 -14.49
N GLN A 104 -27.74 -1.63 -14.47
CA GLN A 104 -28.52 -1.15 -13.32
C GLN A 104 -29.97 -1.65 -13.31
N SER A 105 -30.53 -2.04 -14.46
CA SER A 105 -31.98 -2.28 -14.60
C SER A 105 -32.47 -3.69 -14.22
N SER A 106 -31.57 -4.60 -13.88
CA SER A 106 -31.93 -6.01 -13.75
C SER A 106 -32.38 -6.34 -12.33
N THR A 107 -33.70 -6.51 -12.17
CA THR A 107 -34.46 -7.06 -11.03
C THR A 107 -34.03 -8.48 -10.58
N SER A 108 -32.87 -8.98 -11.03
CA SER A 108 -32.31 -10.27 -10.65
C SER A 108 -31.14 -10.08 -9.68
N SER A 109 -31.13 -10.86 -8.60
CA SER A 109 -30.18 -10.82 -7.47
C SER A 109 -28.70 -11.09 -7.79
N LYS A 110 -28.30 -11.13 -9.06
CA LYS A 110 -26.91 -11.34 -9.51
C LYS A 110 -26.47 -10.18 -10.39
N SER A 111 -25.33 -9.58 -10.04
CA SER A 111 -24.69 -8.52 -10.81
C SER A 111 -24.29 -9.02 -12.21
N GLN A 112 -25.07 -8.65 -13.22
CA GLN A 112 -24.80 -9.02 -14.62
C GLN A 112 -23.44 -8.50 -15.10
N LEU A 113 -23.01 -7.33 -14.62
CA LEU A 113 -21.71 -6.76 -14.96
C LEU A 113 -20.55 -7.68 -14.56
N LEU A 114 -20.47 -8.11 -13.29
CA LEU A 114 -19.36 -8.96 -12.83
C LEU A 114 -19.32 -10.31 -13.55
N ALA A 115 -20.49 -10.87 -13.89
CA ALA A 115 -20.58 -12.09 -14.68
C ALA A 115 -20.04 -11.87 -16.10
N LYS A 116 -20.43 -10.76 -16.75
CA LYS A 116 -19.96 -10.39 -18.09
C LYS A 116 -18.45 -10.11 -18.10
N MET A 117 -17.94 -9.36 -17.12
CA MET A 117 -16.50 -9.11 -16.96
C MET A 117 -15.74 -10.41 -16.76
N THR A 118 -16.26 -11.34 -15.96
CA THR A 118 -15.63 -12.66 -15.78
C THR A 118 -15.53 -13.42 -17.11
N GLN A 119 -16.62 -13.44 -17.89
CA GLN A 119 -16.64 -14.09 -19.20
C GLN A 119 -15.65 -13.45 -20.18
N ASP A 120 -15.55 -12.12 -20.20
CA ASP A 120 -14.63 -11.41 -21.08
C ASP A 120 -13.16 -11.64 -20.66
N ILE A 121 -12.89 -11.73 -19.35
CA ILE A 121 -11.57 -12.13 -18.82
C ILE A 121 -11.22 -13.55 -19.26
N GLU A 122 -12.12 -14.52 -19.12
CA GLU A 122 -11.92 -15.91 -19.55
C GLU A 122 -11.69 -16.01 -21.07
N SER A 123 -12.41 -15.22 -21.86
CA SER A 123 -12.22 -15.17 -23.32
C SER A 123 -10.84 -14.63 -23.72
N VAL A 124 -10.33 -13.63 -22.99
CA VAL A 124 -8.99 -13.08 -23.23
C VAL A 124 -7.92 -14.05 -22.73
N GLU A 125 -8.10 -14.66 -21.57
CA GLU A 125 -7.21 -15.70 -21.02
C GLU A 125 -7.02 -16.85 -22.01
N ALA A 126 -8.10 -17.34 -22.63
CA ALA A 126 -8.04 -18.41 -23.63
C ALA A 126 -7.19 -18.05 -24.87
N LYS A 127 -6.99 -16.76 -25.15
CA LYS A 127 -6.16 -16.25 -26.26
C LYS A 127 -4.71 -15.99 -25.88
N VAL A 128 -4.35 -16.10 -24.59
CA VAL A 128 -2.99 -15.83 -24.13
C VAL A 128 -2.08 -17.00 -24.49
N GLU A 129 -1.23 -16.77 -25.49
CA GLU A 129 -0.20 -17.74 -25.85
C GLU A 129 0.97 -17.72 -24.86
N LEU A 130 1.26 -18.86 -24.24
CA LEU A 130 2.40 -19.04 -23.33
C LEU A 130 3.71 -19.38 -24.06
N LYS A 131 3.65 -19.68 -25.36
CA LYS A 131 4.86 -20.00 -26.16
C LYS A 131 5.78 -18.78 -26.22
N GLY A 132 7.02 -18.94 -25.75
CA GLY A 132 8.00 -17.84 -25.70
C GLY A 132 7.67 -16.74 -24.68
N ALA A 133 6.85 -17.05 -23.67
CA ALA A 133 6.62 -16.16 -22.52
C ALA A 133 7.78 -16.28 -21.52
N THR A 134 8.24 -15.14 -21.00
CA THR A 134 9.27 -15.07 -19.96
C THR A 134 8.69 -15.17 -18.54
N SER A 135 7.37 -15.35 -18.44
CA SER A 135 6.61 -15.48 -17.20
C SER A 135 5.52 -16.54 -17.39
N ALA A 136 5.26 -17.36 -16.38
CA ALA A 136 4.10 -18.24 -16.33
C ALA A 136 2.77 -17.48 -16.25
N ARG A 137 2.79 -16.20 -15.87
CA ARG A 137 1.60 -15.36 -15.63
C ARG A 137 1.62 -14.05 -16.43
N PRO A 138 1.64 -14.09 -17.77
CA PRO A 138 1.94 -12.92 -18.58
C PRO A 138 0.76 -11.97 -18.84
N LEU A 139 -0.42 -12.24 -18.27
CA LEU A 139 -1.62 -11.40 -18.40
C LEU A 139 -1.72 -10.40 -17.25
N VAL A 140 -1.94 -9.13 -17.57
CA VAL A 140 -2.24 -8.06 -16.60
C VAL A 140 -3.64 -7.52 -16.85
N ILE A 141 -4.45 -7.46 -15.81
CA ILE A 141 -5.81 -6.91 -15.88
C ILE A 141 -5.80 -5.52 -15.23
N VAL A 142 -6.33 -4.52 -15.93
CA VAL A 142 -6.41 -3.13 -15.48
C VAL A 142 -7.88 -2.72 -15.39
N LEU A 143 -8.30 -2.31 -14.19
CA LEU A 143 -9.62 -1.78 -13.87
C LEU A 143 -9.52 -0.27 -13.66
N ASP A 144 -10.20 0.52 -14.46
CA ASP A 144 -10.12 1.99 -14.40
C ASP A 144 -10.85 2.61 -13.20
N SER A 145 -11.82 1.92 -12.59
CA SER A 145 -12.63 2.46 -11.49
C SER A 145 -13.31 1.36 -10.67
N LEU A 146 -12.80 1.09 -9.46
CA LEU A 146 -13.49 0.26 -8.47
C LEU A 146 -14.73 0.95 -7.90
N ASN A 147 -14.75 2.28 -7.89
CA ASN A 147 -15.92 3.05 -7.45
C ASN A 147 -17.17 2.65 -8.23
N ALA A 148 -17.07 2.51 -9.55
CA ALA A 148 -18.18 2.08 -10.39
C ALA A 148 -18.70 0.67 -10.01
N LEU A 149 -17.81 -0.26 -9.66
CA LEU A 149 -18.22 -1.61 -9.23
C LEU A 149 -18.88 -1.60 -7.85
N VAL A 150 -18.36 -0.80 -6.91
CA VAL A 150 -18.92 -0.65 -5.55
C VAL A 150 -20.27 0.09 -5.59
N GLN A 151 -20.48 0.99 -6.54
CA GLN A 151 -21.78 1.64 -6.74
C GLN A 151 -22.84 0.68 -7.30
N GLN A 152 -22.44 -0.27 -8.14
CA GLN A 152 -23.36 -1.21 -8.77
C GLN A 152 -23.60 -2.49 -7.96
N THR A 153 -22.69 -2.84 -7.05
CA THR A 153 -22.70 -4.13 -6.33
C THR A 153 -22.20 -3.96 -4.90
N SER A 154 -22.39 -4.97 -4.04
CA SER A 154 -21.88 -4.89 -2.68
C SER A 154 -20.35 -5.03 -2.64
N LEU A 155 -19.71 -4.37 -1.66
CA LEU A 155 -18.27 -4.49 -1.41
C LEU A 155 -17.81 -5.95 -1.32
N GLN A 156 -18.59 -6.82 -0.68
CA GLN A 156 -18.28 -8.24 -0.59
C GLN A 156 -18.17 -8.91 -1.97
N GLN A 157 -19.08 -8.59 -2.90
CA GLN A 157 -19.03 -9.13 -4.26
C GLN A 157 -17.81 -8.61 -5.02
N VAL A 158 -17.45 -7.34 -4.85
CA VAL A 158 -16.21 -6.77 -5.45
C VAL A 158 -14.97 -7.46 -4.91
N LEU A 159 -14.89 -7.71 -3.59
CA LEU A 159 -13.75 -8.42 -2.98
C LEU A 159 -13.65 -9.87 -3.47
N LEU A 160 -14.79 -10.58 -3.56
CA LEU A 160 -14.83 -11.94 -4.10
C LEU A 160 -14.43 -11.98 -5.58
N PHE A 161 -14.87 -10.99 -6.35
CA PHE A 161 -14.48 -10.83 -7.76
C PHE A 161 -12.98 -10.62 -7.91
N LEU A 162 -12.38 -9.67 -7.17
CA LEU A 162 -10.93 -9.45 -7.20
C LEU A 162 -10.15 -10.70 -6.79
N ARG A 163 -10.61 -11.44 -5.78
CA ARG A 163 -10.00 -12.71 -5.37
C ARG A 163 -10.09 -13.77 -6.45
N ARG A 164 -11.24 -13.88 -7.13
CA ARG A 164 -11.45 -14.81 -8.23
C ARG A 164 -10.48 -14.51 -9.37
N ILE A 165 -10.41 -13.25 -9.82
CA ILE A 165 -9.49 -12.83 -10.91
C ILE A 165 -8.05 -13.19 -10.57
N ARG A 166 -7.62 -12.95 -9.33
CA ARG A 166 -6.26 -13.27 -8.87
C ARG A 166 -5.95 -14.78 -8.81
N GLY A 167 -6.99 -15.61 -8.81
CA GLY A 167 -6.88 -17.07 -8.83
C GLY A 167 -6.62 -17.65 -10.22
N HIS A 168 -6.84 -16.89 -11.30
CA HIS A 168 -6.59 -17.36 -12.67
C HIS A 168 -5.11 -17.67 -12.89
N ALA A 169 -4.81 -18.73 -13.64
CA ALA A 169 -3.46 -19.28 -13.73
C ALA A 169 -2.51 -18.35 -14.50
N VAL A 170 -2.97 -17.66 -15.54
CA VAL A 170 -2.13 -16.80 -16.38
C VAL A 170 -2.10 -15.34 -15.94
N VAL A 171 -2.95 -14.96 -14.97
CA VAL A 171 -3.00 -13.59 -14.45
C VAL A 171 -1.84 -13.35 -13.50
N GLY A 172 -0.97 -12.40 -13.85
CA GLY A 172 0.18 -12.00 -13.04
C GLY A 172 -0.11 -10.81 -12.13
N SER A 173 -0.93 -9.88 -12.60
CA SER A 173 -1.32 -8.68 -11.85
C SER A 173 -2.75 -8.27 -12.14
N VAL A 174 -3.42 -7.77 -11.10
CA VAL A 174 -4.66 -6.99 -11.20
C VAL A 174 -4.35 -5.58 -10.69
N ILE A 175 -4.51 -4.58 -11.55
CA ILE A 175 -4.29 -3.17 -11.22
C ILE A 175 -5.63 -2.48 -11.24
N ALA A 176 -6.02 -1.87 -10.14
CA ALA A 176 -7.32 -1.24 -10.03
C ALA A 176 -7.20 0.17 -9.46
N ARG A 177 -7.97 1.11 -10.00
CA ARG A 177 -8.03 2.48 -9.48
C ARG A 177 -9.17 2.63 -8.49
N LEU A 178 -8.92 3.37 -7.41
CA LEU A 178 -9.91 3.74 -6.42
C LEU A 178 -9.79 5.23 -6.08
N ASN A 179 -10.87 5.97 -6.27
CA ASN A 179 -11.05 7.27 -5.65
C ASN A 179 -11.53 7.07 -4.22
N ALA A 180 -10.59 6.98 -3.27
CA ALA A 180 -10.89 6.79 -1.85
C ALA A 180 -11.56 8.02 -1.23
N GLY A 181 -11.41 9.21 -1.84
CA GLY A 181 -12.07 10.43 -1.39
C GLY A 181 -13.59 10.41 -1.61
N ALA A 182 -14.10 9.57 -2.52
CA ALA A 182 -15.52 9.44 -2.86
C ALA A 182 -16.23 8.30 -2.12
N GLU A 183 -15.49 7.40 -1.47
CA GLU A 183 -16.04 6.25 -0.74
C GLU A 183 -16.03 6.47 0.78
N SER A 184 -16.73 5.60 1.50
CA SER A 184 -16.58 5.53 2.95
C SER A 184 -15.16 5.08 3.33
N LEU A 185 -14.66 5.57 4.47
CA LEU A 185 -13.32 5.22 4.96
C LEU A 185 -13.15 3.71 5.13
N GLY A 186 -14.17 3.02 5.66
CA GLY A 186 -14.14 1.57 5.84
C GLY A 186 -14.06 0.82 4.51
N THR A 187 -14.81 1.25 3.49
CA THR A 187 -14.73 0.68 2.13
C THR A 187 -13.32 0.84 1.55
N ALA A 188 -12.78 2.06 1.62
CA ALA A 188 -11.47 2.37 1.06
C ALA A 188 -10.35 1.57 1.75
N GLN A 189 -10.37 1.50 3.08
CA GLN A 189 -9.41 0.70 3.86
C GLN A 189 -9.54 -0.80 3.58
N THR A 190 -10.76 -1.32 3.44
CA THR A 190 -10.98 -2.75 3.13
C THR A 190 -10.41 -3.12 1.76
N LEU A 191 -10.61 -2.27 0.75
CA LEU A 191 -10.04 -2.47 -0.59
C LEU A 191 -8.51 -2.34 -0.56
N ALA A 192 -7.98 -1.34 0.15
CA ALA A 192 -6.54 -1.17 0.35
C ALA A 192 -5.89 -2.38 1.04
N ALA A 193 -6.55 -2.97 2.03
CA ALA A 193 -6.05 -4.13 2.76
C ALA A 193 -5.97 -5.41 1.90
N GLN A 194 -6.66 -5.48 0.75
CA GLN A 194 -6.50 -6.60 -0.20
C GLN A 194 -5.35 -6.40 -1.19
N ALA A 195 -4.78 -5.20 -1.26
CA ALA A 195 -3.71 -4.86 -2.20
C ALA A 195 -2.36 -5.37 -1.68
N THR A 196 -1.57 -5.96 -2.58
CA THR A 196 -0.17 -6.33 -2.29
C THR A 196 0.77 -5.16 -2.56
N ALA A 197 0.36 -4.24 -3.42
CA ALA A 197 1.01 -2.96 -3.65
C ALA A 197 -0.04 -1.86 -3.71
N LEU A 198 0.27 -0.73 -3.08
CA LEU A 198 -0.60 0.41 -3.03
C LEU A 198 0.16 1.62 -3.58
N VAL A 199 -0.47 2.30 -4.53
CA VAL A 199 0.06 3.44 -5.27
C VAL A 199 -0.77 4.64 -4.88
N HIS A 200 -0.31 5.39 -3.87
CA HIS A 200 -0.96 6.62 -3.41
C HIS A 200 -0.56 7.78 -4.30
N VAL A 201 -1.54 8.40 -4.96
CA VAL A 201 -1.33 9.58 -5.81
C VAL A 201 -1.70 10.83 -5.03
N GLU A 202 -0.75 11.76 -4.94
CA GLU A 202 -0.93 13.02 -4.22
C GLU A 202 -0.60 14.22 -5.11
N THR A 203 -1.40 15.27 -4.95
CA THR A 203 -1.20 16.58 -5.61
C THR A 203 -1.11 17.66 -4.54
N ARG A 204 -0.69 18.86 -4.94
CA ARG A 204 -0.65 20.02 -4.02
C ARG A 204 -2.03 20.32 -3.41
N SER A 205 -3.08 20.20 -4.23
CA SER A 205 -4.46 20.41 -3.79
C SER A 205 -4.88 19.35 -2.75
N SER A 206 -4.46 18.10 -2.94
CA SER A 206 -4.69 17.02 -1.97
C SER A 206 -3.97 17.26 -0.65
N LEU A 207 -2.67 17.58 -0.66
CA LEU A 207 -1.90 17.85 0.57
C LEU A 207 -2.48 19.02 1.38
N ARG A 208 -3.02 20.03 0.71
CA ARG A 208 -3.70 21.16 1.37
C ARG A 208 -4.98 20.77 2.08
N SER A 209 -5.59 19.63 1.74
CA SER A 209 -6.78 19.12 2.42
C SER A 209 -6.48 18.47 3.78
N TYR A 210 -5.22 18.19 4.10
CA TYR A 210 -4.76 17.64 5.38
C TYR A 210 -3.42 18.25 5.83
N PRO A 211 -3.37 19.57 6.09
CA PRO A 211 -2.12 20.31 6.25
C PRO A 211 -1.24 19.84 7.42
N LEU A 212 -1.85 19.33 8.50
CA LEU A 212 -1.11 18.79 9.65
C LEU A 212 -0.34 17.53 9.28
N LEU A 213 -1.02 16.55 8.69
CA LEU A 213 -0.41 15.27 8.27
C LEU A 213 0.63 15.47 7.16
N ALA A 214 0.41 16.42 6.25
CA ALA A 214 1.38 16.73 5.21
C ALA A 214 2.70 17.27 5.80
N LYS A 215 2.61 18.21 6.76
CA LYS A 215 3.77 18.78 7.46
C LYS A 215 4.49 17.74 8.31
N GLU A 216 3.75 16.95 9.09
CA GLU A 216 4.31 15.91 9.95
C GLU A 216 5.11 14.88 9.14
N ARG A 217 4.58 14.48 7.99
CA ARG A 217 5.23 13.52 7.09
C ARG A 217 6.28 14.14 6.17
N ARG A 218 6.58 15.44 6.31
CA ARG A 218 7.51 16.20 5.47
C ARG A 218 7.24 16.02 3.97
N ARG A 219 5.96 15.95 3.61
CA ARG A 219 5.51 15.72 2.23
C ARG A 219 5.37 17.06 1.53
N ASP A 220 6.45 17.50 0.90
CA ASP A 220 6.44 18.67 0.02
C ASP A 220 6.61 18.26 -1.44
N ILE A 221 5.88 18.95 -2.33
CA ILE A 221 5.98 18.77 -3.78
C ILE A 221 6.85 19.89 -4.35
N PRO A 222 8.02 19.58 -4.95
CA PRO A 222 8.90 20.55 -5.61
C PRO A 222 8.16 21.43 -6.62
N LYS A 223 8.60 22.68 -6.83
CA LYS A 223 7.88 23.69 -7.65
C LYS A 223 7.60 23.25 -9.09
N GLU A 224 8.52 22.54 -9.72
CA GLU A 224 8.36 22.08 -11.12
C GLU A 224 7.51 20.80 -11.26
N MET A 225 7.15 20.17 -10.14
CA MET A 225 6.42 18.89 -10.12
C MET A 225 4.92 19.10 -9.91
N HIS A 226 4.10 18.25 -10.52
CA HIS A 226 2.65 18.33 -10.41
C HIS A 226 2.11 17.56 -9.19
N GLY A 227 2.85 16.55 -8.75
CA GLY A 227 2.51 15.73 -7.59
C GLY A 227 3.59 14.70 -7.30
N PHE A 228 3.28 13.78 -6.40
CA PHE A 228 4.10 12.59 -6.19
C PHE A 228 3.23 11.34 -6.10
N VAL A 229 3.88 10.20 -6.31
CA VAL A 229 3.32 8.88 -6.07
C VAL A 229 4.12 8.20 -4.99
N LEU A 230 3.43 7.76 -3.94
CA LEU A 230 3.98 6.91 -2.89
C LEU A 230 3.58 5.47 -3.19
N LEU A 231 4.56 4.64 -3.53
CA LEU A 231 4.39 3.21 -3.70
C LEU A 231 4.74 2.50 -2.39
N VAL A 232 3.74 1.84 -1.80
CA VAL A 232 3.89 0.95 -0.63
C VAL A 232 3.67 -0.48 -1.12
N ARG A 233 4.67 -1.34 -1.00
CA ARG A 233 4.58 -2.76 -1.41
C ARG A 233 4.79 -3.67 -0.21
N GLN A 234 3.89 -4.63 -0.03
CA GLN A 234 4.07 -5.73 0.90
C GLN A 234 4.86 -6.84 0.21
N LYS A 235 6.06 -7.12 0.72
CA LYS A 235 6.89 -8.23 0.24
C LYS A 235 6.39 -9.54 0.83
N LYS A 236 6.75 -10.65 0.18
CA LYS A 236 6.37 -12.02 0.61
C LYS A 236 6.85 -12.39 2.01
N ASN A 237 7.91 -11.74 2.50
CA ASN A 237 8.44 -11.91 3.86
C ASN A 237 7.71 -11.07 4.92
N GLY A 238 6.56 -10.50 4.59
CA GLY A 238 5.77 -9.64 5.51
C GLY A 238 6.31 -8.22 5.67
N ARG A 239 7.51 -7.90 5.15
CA ARG A 239 8.05 -6.53 5.23
C ARG A 239 7.39 -5.62 4.19
N SER A 240 7.06 -4.40 4.59
CA SER A 240 6.68 -3.34 3.66
C SER A 240 7.91 -2.63 3.11
N THR A 241 7.82 -2.16 1.87
CA THR A 241 8.77 -1.22 1.29
C THR A 241 8.04 -0.01 0.75
N GLU A 242 8.64 1.15 0.92
CA GLU A 242 8.08 2.43 0.50
C GLU A 242 9.04 3.14 -0.47
N SER A 243 8.49 3.77 -1.49
CA SER A 243 9.25 4.62 -2.41
C SER A 243 8.41 5.80 -2.86
N ILE A 244 9.04 6.97 -2.97
CA ILE A 244 8.40 8.21 -3.41
C ILE A 244 9.03 8.64 -4.73
N GLU A 245 8.18 8.86 -5.73
CA GLU A 245 8.55 9.42 -7.02
C GLU A 245 7.68 10.63 -7.32
N TYR A 246 8.30 11.74 -7.66
CA TYR A 246 7.61 12.93 -8.14
C TYR A 246 7.22 12.73 -9.60
N PHE A 247 6.12 13.34 -10.01
CA PHE A 247 5.71 13.28 -11.40
C PHE A 247 5.45 14.65 -12.01
N GLN A 248 5.80 14.74 -13.29
CA GLN A 248 5.49 15.87 -14.14
C GLN A 248 4.71 15.39 -15.37
N VAL A 249 3.59 16.04 -15.66
CA VAL A 249 2.78 15.76 -16.85
C VAL A 249 3.26 16.70 -17.96
N GLN A 250 3.85 16.12 -19.00
CA GLN A 250 4.33 16.83 -20.19
C GLN A 250 3.50 16.40 -21.41
N SER A 251 2.51 17.20 -21.79
CA SER A 251 1.59 16.92 -22.91
C SER A 251 0.93 15.53 -22.81
N ASP A 252 1.47 14.50 -23.49
CA ASP A 252 0.97 13.12 -23.50
C ASP A 252 1.83 12.13 -22.70
N LYS A 253 2.88 12.60 -22.03
CA LYS A 253 3.78 11.75 -21.23
C LYS A 253 3.79 12.20 -19.77
N VAL A 254 3.96 11.21 -18.90
CA VAL A 254 4.22 11.43 -17.48
C VAL A 254 5.68 11.04 -17.27
N GLN A 255 6.47 11.96 -16.75
CA GLN A 255 7.84 11.69 -16.32
C GLN A 255 7.84 11.49 -14.81
N PHE A 256 8.45 10.39 -14.36
CA PHE A 256 8.69 10.11 -12.95
C PHE A 256 10.14 10.48 -12.60
N VAL A 257 10.34 11.11 -11.44
CA VAL A 257 11.64 11.54 -10.92
C VAL A 257 11.76 11.06 -9.49
N ALA A 258 12.81 10.29 -9.17
CA ALA A 258 13.05 9.84 -7.81
C ALA A 258 13.34 11.03 -6.89
N ALA A 259 13.01 10.90 -5.60
CA ALA A 259 13.19 12.00 -4.65
C ALA A 259 14.63 12.53 -4.55
N GLY A 260 15.64 11.68 -4.79
CA GLY A 260 17.06 12.07 -4.79
C GLY A 260 17.53 12.84 -6.03
N ASP A 261 16.77 12.81 -7.13
CA ASP A 261 17.22 13.34 -8.43
C ASP A 261 16.59 14.70 -8.78
N VAL A 262 15.73 15.24 -7.91
CA VAL A 262 14.95 16.47 -8.16
C VAL A 262 15.86 17.69 -8.40
N ASP A 263 17.00 17.76 -7.70
CA ASP A 263 17.92 18.90 -7.79
C ASP A 263 18.81 18.87 -9.05
N GLY A 264 18.86 17.73 -9.76
CA GLY A 264 19.69 17.53 -10.96
C GLY A 264 19.00 17.87 -12.29
N HIS A 265 17.73 18.30 -12.28
CA HIS A 265 16.95 18.62 -13.49
C HIS A 265 16.65 20.11 -13.70
N GLY A 266 17.22 20.98 -12.86
CA GLY A 266 17.34 22.40 -13.17
C GLY A 266 18.53 22.61 -14.12
N ILE A 267 18.26 23.02 -15.36
CA ILE A 267 19.20 23.35 -16.45
C ILE A 267 19.47 22.18 -17.42
N SER A 268 18.61 22.08 -18.44
CA SER A 268 19.03 21.68 -19.78
C SER A 268 18.09 22.38 -20.78
N VAL A 269 18.46 23.62 -21.11
CA VAL A 269 17.95 24.32 -22.29
C VAL A 269 19.18 24.62 -23.14
N ASP A 270 19.19 24.02 -24.32
CA ASP A 270 19.95 24.34 -25.52
C ASP A 270 21.43 24.73 -25.38
N SER A 271 22.31 23.82 -25.79
CA SER A 271 23.53 24.16 -26.53
C SER A 271 23.98 22.98 -27.38
N ALA A 272 23.57 23.01 -28.65
CA ALA A 272 24.20 22.23 -29.70
C ALA A 272 25.51 22.91 -30.11
N SER A 273 26.65 22.22 -29.96
CA SER A 273 27.80 22.40 -30.85
C SER A 273 28.66 21.14 -30.87
N ASN A 274 28.84 20.63 -32.09
CA ASN A 274 29.67 19.51 -32.52
C ASN A 274 31.03 19.37 -31.83
N ALA A 275 31.39 18.12 -31.47
CA ALA A 275 32.70 17.54 -31.78
C ALA A 275 32.65 16.01 -31.67
N LYS A 276 33.03 15.32 -32.75
CA LYS A 276 33.39 13.90 -32.77
C LYS A 276 34.76 13.73 -32.12
N ASP A 277 34.94 12.70 -31.29
CA ASP A 277 35.99 11.67 -31.45
C ASP A 277 35.95 10.65 -30.30
N VAL A 278 36.17 9.39 -30.66
CA VAL A 278 36.25 8.16 -29.84
C VAL A 278 37.48 7.41 -30.39
N PRO A 279 38.39 6.80 -29.59
CA PRO A 279 38.09 5.48 -29.00
C PRO A 279 38.80 5.00 -27.69
N LYS A 280 37.96 4.39 -26.82
CA LYS A 280 38.10 3.07 -26.13
C LYS A 280 39.09 2.91 -24.92
N PRO A 281 39.04 1.82 -24.12
CA PRO A 281 38.15 1.63 -22.95
C PRO A 281 38.88 1.30 -21.62
N ALA A 282 38.23 1.50 -20.48
CA ALA A 282 38.52 0.78 -19.23
C ALA A 282 37.26 0.62 -18.37
N ALA A 283 37.03 -0.61 -17.88
CA ALA A 283 36.00 -0.99 -16.91
C ALA A 283 36.66 -1.25 -15.54
N PRO A 284 35.94 -1.69 -14.50
CA PRO A 284 34.94 -0.95 -13.73
C PRO A 284 35.36 -0.88 -12.24
N SER A 285 35.23 0.27 -11.57
CA SER A 285 35.42 0.34 -10.11
C SER A 285 34.14 0.73 -9.41
N GLY A 286 33.55 -0.24 -8.71
CA GLY A 286 32.46 -0.01 -7.78
C GLY A 286 32.88 0.95 -6.67
N ARG A 287 31.99 1.89 -6.33
CA ARG A 287 32.11 2.68 -5.12
C ARG A 287 30.83 2.54 -4.32
N LYS A 288 30.94 1.72 -3.26
CA LYS A 288 30.14 1.84 -2.05
C LYS A 288 30.38 3.24 -1.48
N SER A 289 29.32 3.99 -1.20
CA SER A 289 29.40 5.31 -0.56
C SER A 289 28.87 5.17 0.87
N GLU A 290 29.81 5.12 1.81
CA GLU A 290 29.59 5.12 3.25
C GLU A 290 29.00 6.46 3.71
N PHE A 291 27.95 6.38 4.53
CA PHE A 291 27.30 7.52 5.16
C PHE A 291 28.09 7.88 6.44
N LYS A 292 28.95 8.91 6.39
CA LYS A 292 29.61 9.45 7.59
C LYS A 292 28.73 10.53 8.22
N GLN A 293 27.99 10.12 9.25
CA GLN A 293 27.35 11.01 10.21
C GLN A 293 28.42 11.54 11.17
N LYS A 294 28.65 12.86 11.18
CA LYS A 294 29.56 13.51 12.13
C LYS A 294 28.75 13.99 13.33
N SER A 295 28.83 13.21 14.41
CA SER A 295 28.38 13.58 15.75
C SER A 295 29.41 14.53 16.36
N GLN A 296 28.97 15.66 16.91
CA GLN A 296 29.75 16.44 17.88
C GLN A 296 28.94 16.49 19.18
N SER A 297 29.53 15.94 20.23
CA SER A 297 29.01 15.87 21.59
C SER A 297 29.51 17.03 22.44
N GLU A 298 28.58 17.49 23.30
CA GLU A 298 28.74 18.01 24.65
C GLU A 298 29.54 19.30 24.92
N ALA A 299 28.81 20.34 25.36
CA ALA A 299 29.28 21.23 26.41
C ALA A 299 28.16 21.46 27.43
N LYS A 300 28.47 21.14 28.68
CA LYS A 300 27.66 21.24 29.90
C LYS A 300 27.77 22.66 30.48
N ALA A 301 26.66 23.31 30.81
CA ALA A 301 26.57 24.45 31.73
C ALA A 301 25.08 24.71 32.07
N SER A 302 24.63 24.32 33.26
CA SER A 302 24.45 25.19 34.44
C SER A 302 23.40 26.29 34.25
N SER A 303 22.33 26.13 35.02
CA SER A 303 21.29 27.10 35.37
C SER A 303 21.84 28.49 35.71
N THR A 304 21.41 29.52 35.00
CA THR A 304 21.22 30.87 35.56
C THR A 304 20.26 31.69 34.70
N SER A 305 19.24 32.23 35.35
CA SER A 305 18.25 33.18 34.85
C SER A 305 18.89 34.53 34.48
N HIS A 306 18.52 35.13 33.35
CA HIS A 306 18.23 36.58 33.20
C HIS A 306 17.56 36.85 31.82
N PRO A 307 16.65 37.84 31.74
CA PRO A 307 15.82 38.09 30.57
C PRO A 307 16.56 38.91 29.51
N ILE A 308 16.43 38.55 28.24
CA ILE A 308 16.91 39.33 27.11
C ILE A 308 15.71 40.06 26.51
N GLU A 309 15.68 41.38 26.67
CA GLU A 309 14.85 42.30 25.90
C GLU A 309 15.28 42.25 24.42
N PHE A 310 14.30 42.10 23.53
CA PHE A 310 14.48 42.41 22.11
C PHE A 310 13.36 43.37 21.69
N GLU A 311 13.78 44.57 21.33
CA GLU A 311 12.96 45.62 20.72
C GLU A 311 12.51 45.23 19.30
N SER A 312 11.22 45.48 19.07
CA SER A 312 10.52 45.85 17.83
C SER A 312 11.01 45.31 16.47
N SER A 313 10.18 44.45 15.88
CA SER A 313 9.94 44.44 14.43
C SER A 313 8.47 44.15 14.16
N ASP A 314 7.87 44.97 13.29
CA ASP A 314 6.44 45.08 13.00
C ASP A 314 5.82 43.75 12.52
N GLN A 315 5.15 43.05 13.43
CA GLN A 315 4.25 41.95 13.12
C GLN A 315 2.88 42.25 13.73
N PRO A 316 1.76 42.14 12.99
CA PRO A 316 0.44 42.33 13.58
C PRO A 316 0.25 41.29 14.70
N PRO A 317 -0.22 41.70 15.89
CA PRO A 317 -0.27 40.81 17.04
C PRO A 317 -1.21 39.65 16.76
N LEU A 318 -0.69 38.42 16.87
CA LEU A 318 -1.52 37.22 16.96
C LEU A 318 -2.45 37.38 18.18
N PRO A 319 -3.73 37.01 18.09
CA PRO A 319 -4.73 37.35 19.10
C PRO A 319 -4.54 36.66 20.46
N VAL A 320 -3.52 35.80 20.64
CA VAL A 320 -3.25 35.09 21.91
C VAL A 320 -1.74 34.88 22.06
N ARG A 321 -1.17 35.20 23.23
CA ARG A 321 0.25 34.94 23.54
C ARG A 321 0.42 33.48 23.98
N GLN A 322 1.56 32.84 23.65
CA GLN A 322 1.83 31.43 24.00
C GLN A 322 1.73 31.11 25.51
N ASN A 323 1.92 32.12 26.36
CA ASN A 323 1.82 32.00 27.81
C ASN A 323 0.37 31.99 28.33
N GLU A 324 -0.62 32.18 27.46
CA GLU A 324 -2.05 32.24 27.78
C GLU A 324 -2.80 30.95 27.41
N VAL A 325 -2.10 29.91 26.92
CA VAL A 325 -2.70 28.63 26.55
C VAL A 325 -2.42 27.59 27.64
N SER A 326 -3.34 27.46 28.60
CA SER A 326 -3.38 26.33 29.54
C SER A 326 -4.55 25.40 29.21
N PHE A 327 -4.26 24.13 28.93
CA PHE A 327 -5.30 23.11 28.76
C PHE A 327 -5.81 22.65 30.12
N ASN A 328 -6.87 23.26 30.62
CA ASN A 328 -7.58 22.76 31.81
C ASN A 328 -8.48 21.58 31.41
N LEU A 329 -7.88 20.40 31.25
CA LEU A 329 -8.63 19.15 31.10
C LEU A 329 -9.04 18.65 32.49
N SER A 330 -10.18 19.12 32.98
CA SER A 330 -10.85 18.52 34.14
C SER A 330 -11.82 17.45 33.66
N ILE A 331 -11.60 16.20 34.09
CA ILE A 331 -12.53 15.09 33.84
C ILE A 331 -13.82 15.37 34.62
N SER A 332 -14.97 15.24 33.96
CA SER A 332 -16.24 15.44 34.65
C SER A 332 -16.49 14.36 35.71
N ALA A 333 -17.23 14.68 36.78
CA ALA A 333 -17.58 13.70 37.81
C ALA A 333 -18.38 12.49 37.27
N ALA A 334 -19.01 12.63 36.10
CA ALA A 334 -19.67 11.55 35.39
C ALA A 334 -18.66 10.63 34.68
N GLU A 335 -17.67 11.23 34.00
CA GLU A 335 -16.61 10.50 33.29
C GLU A 335 -15.65 9.78 34.25
N GLN A 336 -15.39 10.36 35.43
CA GLN A 336 -14.63 9.69 36.50
C GLN A 336 -15.36 8.43 36.99
N ARG A 337 -16.69 8.48 37.14
CA ARG A 337 -17.50 7.31 37.52
C ARG A 337 -17.52 6.27 36.40
N ALA A 338 -17.67 6.69 35.15
CA ALA A 338 -17.64 5.78 34.01
C ALA A 338 -16.31 5.04 33.91
N LYS A 339 -15.18 5.75 34.08
CA LYS A 339 -13.85 5.15 34.10
C LYS A 339 -13.66 4.13 35.22
N SER A 340 -14.25 4.36 36.40
CA SER A 340 -14.20 3.40 37.51
C SER A 340 -15.02 2.13 37.29
N GLN A 341 -15.90 2.11 36.29
CA GLN A 341 -16.74 0.95 35.92
C GLN A 341 -16.16 0.15 34.75
N VAL A 342 -15.09 0.64 34.10
CA VAL A 342 -14.42 -0.09 33.02
C VAL A 342 -13.50 -1.15 33.63
N GLN A 343 -13.93 -2.40 33.60
CA GLN A 343 -13.08 -3.54 33.95
C GLN A 343 -12.36 -4.03 32.69
N LEU A 344 -11.03 -3.89 32.69
CA LEU A 344 -10.22 -4.35 31.57
C LEU A 344 -10.06 -5.88 31.63
N PRO A 345 -10.03 -6.57 30.48
CA PRO A 345 -10.08 -8.03 30.41
C PRO A 345 -8.94 -8.79 31.09
N TYR A 346 -7.89 -8.10 31.56
CA TYR A 346 -6.75 -8.67 32.30
C TYR A 346 -6.77 -8.35 33.81
N MET A 347 -7.77 -7.61 34.30
CA MET A 347 -7.91 -7.32 35.73
C MET A 347 -8.57 -8.50 36.44
N HIS A 348 -7.75 -9.46 36.89
CA HIS A 348 -8.17 -10.54 37.79
C HIS A 348 -8.86 -9.96 39.03
N GLN A 349 -10.10 -10.41 39.31
CA GLN A 349 -10.82 -10.07 40.53
C GLN A 349 -10.07 -10.69 41.73
N GLY A 350 -9.30 -9.87 42.42
CA GLY A 350 -8.65 -10.23 43.67
C GLY A 350 -9.70 -10.47 44.77
N SER A 351 -9.84 -11.74 45.13
CA SER A 351 -10.18 -12.28 46.46
C SER A 351 -10.90 -11.35 47.45
N SER A 352 -12.22 -11.54 47.60
CA SER A 352 -12.94 -11.19 48.82
C SER A 352 -13.73 -12.41 49.28
N GLY A 353 -13.21 -13.09 50.30
CA GLY A 353 -13.84 -14.25 50.91
C GLY A 353 -15.17 -13.93 51.57
N PHE A 354 -16.09 -14.90 51.53
CA PHE A 354 -17.18 -15.02 52.47
C PHE A 354 -17.37 -16.48 52.86
N SER A 355 -17.19 -16.73 54.16
CA SER A 355 -17.46 -17.97 54.88
C SER A 355 -18.96 -18.27 54.95
N SER A 356 -19.35 -19.54 54.87
CA SER A 356 -20.07 -20.25 55.94
C SER A 356 -20.52 -21.66 55.49
N ASN A 357 -20.10 -22.65 56.28
CA ASN A 357 -20.76 -23.90 56.69
C ASN A 357 -21.71 -24.61 55.70
N ASP A 358 -21.44 -25.87 55.35
CA ASP A 358 -21.99 -26.99 56.14
C ASP A 358 -21.51 -28.39 55.70
N VAL A 359 -21.38 -29.25 56.73
CA VAL A 359 -21.46 -30.72 56.81
C VAL A 359 -20.53 -31.60 55.95
N GLY A 360 -19.64 -32.30 56.64
CA GLY A 360 -18.71 -33.26 56.05
C GLY A 360 -19.27 -34.67 55.82
N ASN A 361 -18.55 -35.43 54.99
CA ASN A 361 -18.29 -36.84 55.22
C ASN A 361 -17.14 -37.37 54.34
N LYS A 362 -16.15 -38.02 54.99
CA LYS A 362 -15.23 -39.09 54.53
C LYS A 362 -14.20 -38.81 53.40
N ASN A 363 -12.92 -38.69 53.81
CA ASN A 363 -11.77 -39.57 53.50
C ASN A 363 -12.03 -40.66 52.43
N ASP A 364 -11.20 -40.94 51.41
CA ASP A 364 -9.77 -40.74 51.16
C ASP A 364 -9.47 -40.81 49.63
N ASN A 365 -8.36 -40.19 49.21
CA ASN A 365 -7.59 -40.40 47.97
C ASN A 365 -8.28 -40.26 46.60
N ALA A 366 -8.39 -39.02 46.13
CA ALA A 366 -8.01 -38.62 44.77
C ALA A 366 -7.91 -37.09 44.74
N ALA A 367 -6.79 -36.54 44.30
CA ALA A 367 -6.74 -35.15 43.87
C ALA A 367 -7.47 -35.05 42.52
N PRO A 368 -8.50 -34.18 42.42
CA PRO A 368 -8.59 -33.42 41.17
C PRO A 368 -9.12 -31.99 41.40
N GLY A 369 -8.78 -31.10 40.46
CA GLY A 369 -9.53 -29.86 40.27
C GLY A 369 -8.72 -28.60 39.97
N ALA A 370 -7.63 -28.70 39.20
CA ALA A 370 -7.05 -27.53 38.56
C ALA A 370 -8.07 -26.93 37.58
N GLY A 371 -8.50 -25.71 37.88
CA GLY A 371 -9.42 -24.96 37.05
C GLY A 371 -8.77 -24.54 35.73
N ASN A 372 -9.40 -24.92 34.63
CA ASN A 372 -9.41 -24.30 33.30
C ASN A 372 -8.26 -23.33 32.97
N THR A 373 -7.10 -23.86 32.61
CA THR A 373 -6.06 -23.13 31.89
C THR A 373 -6.21 -23.44 30.40
N LEU A 374 -6.67 -22.46 29.63
CA LEU A 374 -6.93 -22.54 28.17
C LEU A 374 -5.67 -22.20 27.35
N PHE A 375 -4.48 -22.49 27.89
CA PHE A 375 -3.20 -22.38 27.20
C PHE A 375 -2.36 -23.59 27.61
N PHE A 376 -2.19 -24.53 26.68
CA PHE A 376 -1.12 -25.52 26.79
C PHE A 376 0.17 -24.81 26.38
N ILE A 377 0.98 -24.44 27.37
CA ILE A 377 2.42 -24.30 27.19
C ILE A 377 2.92 -25.72 27.39
N ASP A 378 3.35 -26.38 26.31
CA ASP A 378 4.11 -27.63 26.45
C ASP A 378 5.42 -27.24 27.16
N GLU A 379 5.55 -27.60 28.43
CA GLU A 379 6.75 -27.37 29.25
C GLU A 379 7.95 -28.26 28.83
N ASP A 380 7.86 -28.95 27.68
CA ASP A 380 8.87 -29.86 27.12
C ASP A 380 9.35 -29.41 25.72
N ASP A 381 9.43 -28.09 25.44
CA ASP A 381 10.12 -27.55 24.25
C ASP A 381 11.52 -27.03 24.66
N PRO A 382 12.61 -27.79 24.44
CA PRO A 382 13.96 -27.46 24.91
C PRO A 382 14.68 -26.40 24.07
N ASP A 383 14.03 -25.79 23.07
CA ASP A 383 14.67 -24.88 22.11
C ASP A 383 14.28 -23.39 22.33
N TRP A 384 13.73 -23.05 23.51
CA TRP A 384 13.18 -21.72 23.79
C TRP A 384 14.05 -20.85 24.72
N ASP A 385 15.37 -21.03 24.70
CA ASP A 385 16.29 -20.26 25.56
C ASP A 385 17.69 -19.99 24.96
N ASP A 386 17.89 -19.99 23.63
CA ASP A 386 19.20 -19.68 23.04
C ASP A 386 19.09 -18.85 21.74
N ASP A 387 18.74 -17.55 21.84
CA ASP A 387 19.23 -16.51 20.90
C ASP A 387 18.88 -15.10 21.40
N ASP A 388 19.28 -14.79 22.63
CA ASP A 388 19.46 -13.42 23.11
C ASP A 388 20.73 -12.83 22.44
N LEU A 389 20.65 -12.51 21.15
CA LEU A 389 21.77 -11.90 20.41
C LEU A 389 21.81 -10.36 20.61
N ASP A 390 21.87 -9.97 21.88
CA ASP A 390 22.16 -8.59 22.34
C ASP A 390 23.63 -8.44 22.82
N ASP A 391 24.50 -9.42 22.52
CA ASP A 391 25.76 -9.65 23.25
C ASP A 391 27.07 -9.50 22.43
N ASP A 392 27.19 -8.48 21.57
CA ASP A 392 28.50 -8.06 21.02
C ASP A 392 28.64 -6.55 20.72
N LEU A 393 28.07 -5.69 21.59
CA LEU A 393 28.51 -4.29 21.70
C LEU A 393 29.83 -4.19 22.48
N ASP A 394 30.96 -4.41 21.78
CA ASP A 394 32.30 -3.95 22.21
C ASP A 394 33.13 -3.38 21.04
N ILE A 395 33.42 -2.07 21.15
CA ILE A 395 34.43 -1.20 20.48
C ILE A 395 34.17 -0.67 19.07
#